data_AF-A0A959T5U1-F1
#
_entry.id   AF-A0A959T5U1-F1
#
_cell.length_a   1.000
_cell.length_b   1.000
_cell.length_c   1.000
_cell.angle_alpha   90.00
_cell.angle_beta   90.00
_cell.angle_gamma   90.00
#
_symmetry.space_group_name_H-M   'P 1'
#
loop_
_entity.id
_entity.type
_entity.pdbx_description
1 polymer ?
#
loop_
_entity_poly.entity_id
_entity_poly.type
_entity_poly.pdbx_seq_one_letter_code
_entity_poly.pdbx_strand_id
1 'polypeptide(L)'
;LYGSNYWTKHPTVPIAQLNYMINLDMVGRLDSAHTLAVNGVGTSPAWKELEHVTLGGMDLRTTESGIGPSDHSAFYMVDVPAIHFFTGTHEDYHKPGDDAEKLNYEGMLEVARFIESLVTDLSDNGKLAFTKTKEDTAATPRFTVTLGVVPDYMYDGKGMRIDGITEGKPASQAGLKPGDVVVRMGQVEVNDMMGYMKALSLFQKGQTTTVVVLRGGEEVESEVTF
;
A
#
# COMPACT_ATOMS: atom_id res chain seq x y z
N LEU A 1 -11.16 -4.06 8.60
CA LEU A 1 -10.42 -4.34 9.85
C LEU A 1 -11.39 -4.71 11.00
N TYR A 2 -12.22 -5.75 10.90
CA TYR A 2 -13.17 -6.05 11.99
C TYR A 2 -12.49 -6.75 13.18
N GLY A 3 -11.57 -7.69 12.91
CA GLY A 3 -10.90 -8.48 13.94
C GLY A 3 -9.97 -7.64 14.82
N SER A 4 -9.03 -6.91 14.21
CA SER A 4 -8.13 -6.01 14.94
C SER A 4 -8.88 -4.94 15.73
N ASN A 5 -9.90 -4.30 15.14
CA ASN A 5 -10.76 -3.34 15.86
C ASN A 5 -11.52 -3.97 17.03
N TYR A 6 -11.93 -5.24 16.92
CA TYR A 6 -12.57 -5.93 18.02
C TYR A 6 -11.55 -6.20 19.13
N TRP A 7 -10.37 -6.70 18.78
CA TRP A 7 -9.31 -7.03 19.73
C TRP A 7 -8.82 -5.78 20.48
N THR A 8 -8.61 -4.64 19.81
CA THR A 8 -8.17 -3.41 20.51
C THR A 8 -9.22 -2.86 21.49
N LYS A 9 -10.49 -3.20 21.30
CA LYS A 9 -11.60 -2.90 22.24
C LYS A 9 -11.78 -3.96 23.33
N HIS A 10 -11.27 -5.17 23.12
CA HIS A 10 -11.39 -6.33 24.02
C HIS A 10 -10.04 -7.05 24.14
N PRO A 11 -8.98 -6.37 24.57
CA PRO A 11 -7.64 -6.90 24.41
C PRO A 11 -7.37 -7.97 25.46
N THR A 12 -6.63 -9.01 25.08
CA THR A 12 -6.24 -10.09 26.00
C THR A 12 -5.14 -9.65 26.98
N VAL A 13 -4.51 -8.52 26.72
CA VAL A 13 -3.55 -7.82 27.60
C VAL A 13 -3.90 -6.32 27.62
N PRO A 14 -3.65 -5.57 28.70
CA PRO A 14 -3.95 -4.13 28.72
C PRO A 14 -3.22 -3.40 27.58
N ILE A 15 -3.90 -2.53 26.82
CA ILE A 15 -3.30 -1.75 25.72
C ILE A 15 -2.05 -1.00 26.19
N ALA A 16 -2.07 -0.44 27.41
CA ALA A 16 -0.94 0.27 27.97
C ALA A 16 0.33 -0.60 28.19
N GLN A 17 0.21 -1.92 28.17
CA GLN A 17 1.35 -2.85 28.24
C GLN A 17 1.93 -3.18 26.86
N LEU A 18 1.22 -2.87 25.77
CA LEU A 18 1.78 -3.02 24.43
C LEU A 18 2.86 -1.98 24.23
N ASN A 19 4.00 -2.42 23.71
CA ASN A 19 5.11 -1.54 23.38
C ASN A 19 4.91 -0.92 21.99
N TYR A 20 4.66 -1.78 21.00
CA TYR A 20 4.39 -1.43 19.61
C TYR A 20 3.69 -2.60 18.92
N MET A 21 3.24 -2.39 17.69
CA MET A 21 2.64 -3.40 16.83
C MET A 21 3.34 -3.44 15.47
N ILE A 22 3.75 -4.63 15.04
CA ILE A 22 4.29 -4.87 13.70
C ILE A 22 3.26 -5.70 12.93
N ASN A 23 2.77 -5.15 11.82
CA ASN A 23 1.81 -5.78 10.94
C ASN A 23 2.50 -6.32 9.69
N LEU A 24 2.23 -7.58 9.34
CA LEU A 24 2.71 -8.20 8.10
C LEU A 24 1.48 -8.51 7.26
N ASP A 25 1.37 -7.86 6.10
CA ASP A 25 0.26 -8.09 5.18
C ASP A 25 0.81 -8.02 3.76
N MET A 26 0.70 -9.15 3.04
CA MET A 26 1.33 -9.42 1.75
C MET A 26 2.85 -9.16 1.76
N VAL A 27 3.61 -10.02 2.46
CA VAL A 27 5.08 -9.99 2.52
C VAL A 27 5.73 -11.12 1.71
N GLY A 28 4.96 -11.72 0.81
CA GLY A 28 5.30 -12.95 0.12
C GLY A 28 5.84 -12.78 -1.31
N ARG A 29 5.82 -11.54 -1.83
CA ARG A 29 6.06 -11.24 -3.24
C ARG A 29 7.16 -10.21 -3.42
N LEU A 30 8.21 -10.30 -2.60
CA LEU A 30 9.40 -9.47 -2.78
C LEU A 30 9.96 -9.69 -4.19
N ASP A 31 9.89 -8.66 -5.01
CA ASP A 31 10.18 -8.73 -6.45
C ASP A 31 11.64 -8.38 -6.75
N SER A 32 12.00 -8.32 -8.04
CA SER A 32 13.34 -7.97 -8.48
C SER A 32 13.72 -6.50 -8.25
N ALA A 33 12.76 -5.62 -7.98
CA ALA A 33 13.05 -4.26 -7.53
C ALA A 33 13.48 -4.25 -6.06
N HIS A 34 13.38 -5.39 -5.37
CA HIS A 34 13.90 -5.65 -4.03
C HIS A 34 13.45 -4.60 -3.00
N THR A 35 12.24 -4.07 -3.21
CA THR A 35 11.70 -2.97 -2.42
C THR A 35 10.74 -3.49 -1.35
N LEU A 36 10.88 -2.99 -0.12
CA LEU A 36 9.98 -3.28 0.99
C LEU A 36 9.29 -1.99 1.46
N ALA A 37 7.96 -1.95 1.39
CA ALA A 37 7.20 -0.85 1.97
C ALA A 37 7.07 -1.00 3.48
N VAL A 38 7.30 0.11 4.20
CA VAL A 38 7.08 0.23 5.64
C VAL A 38 6.18 1.44 5.91
N ASN A 39 4.90 1.16 6.16
CA ASN A 39 3.92 2.21 6.43
C ASN A 39 3.84 2.50 7.93
N GLY A 40 3.55 3.74 8.30
CA GLY A 40 3.35 4.15 9.69
C GLY A 40 4.62 4.51 10.45
N VAL A 41 5.74 4.81 9.76
CA VAL A 41 7.01 5.16 10.44
C VAL A 41 6.92 6.48 11.22
N GLY A 42 5.89 7.30 10.98
CA GLY A 42 5.61 8.51 11.76
C GLY A 42 4.96 8.24 13.11
N THR A 43 4.54 7.00 13.40
CA THR A 43 3.83 6.65 14.65
C THR A 43 4.75 6.58 15.87
N SER A 44 6.07 6.65 15.68
CA SER A 44 7.07 6.72 16.74
C SER A 44 8.40 7.24 16.20
N PRO A 45 9.13 8.10 16.94
CA PRO A 45 10.49 8.49 16.57
C PRO A 45 11.49 7.32 16.65
N ALA A 46 11.12 6.20 17.29
CA ALA A 46 11.96 5.02 17.38
C ALA A 46 12.05 4.25 16.05
N TRP A 47 11.14 4.49 15.10
CA TRP A 47 11.20 3.83 13.79
C TRP A 47 12.39 4.27 12.94
N LYS A 48 13.12 5.32 13.34
CA LYS A 48 14.43 5.64 12.78
C LYS A 48 15.43 4.47 12.81
N GLU A 49 15.25 3.49 13.71
CA GLU A 49 16.09 2.29 13.75
C GLU A 49 16.01 1.47 12.45
N LEU A 50 14.96 1.63 11.65
CA LEU A 50 14.87 1.05 10.30
C LEU A 50 16.07 1.43 9.41
N GLU A 51 16.65 2.63 9.60
CA GLU A 51 17.81 3.10 8.84
C GLU A 51 19.10 2.32 9.19
N HIS A 52 19.12 1.65 10.34
CA HIS A 52 20.27 0.88 10.81
C HIS A 52 20.20 -0.61 10.44
N VAL A 53 19.02 -1.10 10.06
CA VAL A 53 18.83 -2.49 9.63
C VAL A 53 19.27 -2.64 8.18
N THR A 54 20.49 -3.15 7.98
CA THR A 54 21.07 -3.35 6.63
C THR A 54 20.87 -4.76 6.07
N LEU A 55 20.20 -5.63 6.83
CA LEU A 55 20.04 -7.03 6.47
C LEU A 55 19.13 -7.20 5.24
N GLY A 56 19.57 -8.00 4.26
CA GLY A 56 18.78 -8.32 3.07
C GLY A 56 18.90 -7.32 1.92
N GLY A 57 19.57 -6.17 2.11
CA GLY A 57 19.83 -5.23 1.02
C GLY A 57 18.57 -4.65 0.36
N MET A 58 17.45 -4.66 1.07
CA MET A 58 16.17 -4.17 0.57
C MET A 58 16.12 -2.64 0.54
N ASP A 59 15.54 -2.10 -0.52
CA ASP A 59 15.23 -0.67 -0.59
C ASP A 59 13.93 -0.40 0.18
N LEU A 60 14.02 0.38 1.26
CA LEU A 60 12.84 0.71 2.06
C LEU A 60 12.08 1.89 1.47
N ARG A 61 10.77 1.70 1.25
CA ARG A 61 9.83 2.79 0.94
C ARG A 61 8.95 3.05 2.14
N THR A 62 9.10 4.23 2.75
CA THR A 62 8.40 4.54 4.00
C THR A 62 7.27 5.54 3.81
N THR A 63 6.22 5.40 4.63
CA THR A 63 5.16 6.42 4.75
C THR A 63 4.91 6.77 6.21
N GLU A 64 4.60 8.04 6.47
CA GLU A 64 4.46 8.56 7.83
C GLU A 64 3.14 8.15 8.50
N SER A 65 2.03 8.15 7.76
CA SER A 65 0.67 7.96 8.30
C SER A 65 0.51 6.62 9.00
N GLY A 66 -0.01 6.65 10.23
CA GLY A 66 -0.42 5.43 10.95
C GLY A 66 -1.76 4.84 10.48
N ILE A 67 -2.43 5.50 9.54
CA ILE A 67 -3.68 5.07 8.93
C ILE A 67 -3.40 4.51 7.54
N GLY A 68 -3.91 3.30 7.28
CA GLY A 68 -3.80 2.57 6.04
C GLY A 68 -4.81 1.41 5.97
N PRO A 69 -4.86 0.66 4.85
CA PRO A 69 -5.85 -0.37 4.63
C PRO A 69 -5.51 -1.73 5.30
N SER A 70 -4.78 -1.76 6.41
CA SER A 70 -4.38 -2.99 7.11
C SER A 70 -4.41 -2.84 8.64
N ASP A 71 -4.20 -3.93 9.39
CA ASP A 71 -4.56 -4.01 10.82
C ASP A 71 -3.74 -3.11 11.75
N HIS A 72 -2.55 -2.66 11.35
CA HIS A 72 -1.76 -1.66 12.08
C HIS A 72 -2.57 -0.40 12.45
N SER A 73 -3.51 0.00 11.59
CA SER A 73 -4.36 1.17 11.82
C SER A 73 -5.24 1.04 13.06
N ALA A 74 -5.72 -0.17 13.39
CA ALA A 74 -6.54 -0.36 14.58
C ALA A 74 -5.74 -0.12 15.87
N PHE A 75 -4.44 -0.42 15.87
CA PHE A 75 -3.52 -0.20 16.99
C PHE A 75 -3.08 1.26 17.08
N TYR A 76 -2.79 1.89 15.94
CA TYR A 76 -2.56 3.33 15.87
C TYR A 76 -3.72 4.14 16.47
N MET A 77 -4.97 3.74 16.20
CA MET A 77 -6.17 4.41 16.71
C MET A 77 -6.36 4.32 18.24
N VAL A 78 -5.59 3.46 18.92
CA VAL A 78 -5.57 3.35 20.39
C VAL A 78 -4.20 3.72 20.97
N ASP A 79 -3.48 4.61 20.28
CA ASP A 79 -2.21 5.22 20.68
C ASP A 79 -1.05 4.22 20.88
N VAL A 80 -1.05 3.13 20.12
CA VAL A 80 0.07 2.16 20.06
C VAL A 80 0.91 2.46 18.81
N PRO A 81 2.25 2.63 18.94
CA PRO A 81 3.14 2.72 17.78
C PRO A 81 2.94 1.52 16.86
N ALA A 82 2.70 1.74 15.59
CA ALA A 82 2.35 0.67 14.67
C ALA A 82 2.95 0.89 13.29
N ILE A 83 3.60 -0.15 12.77
CA ILE A 83 4.13 -0.18 11.40
C ILE A 83 3.61 -1.39 10.63
N HIS A 84 3.58 -1.26 9.31
CA HIS A 84 3.11 -2.31 8.40
C HIS A 84 4.12 -2.57 7.29
N PHE A 85 4.54 -3.84 7.17
CA PHE A 85 5.41 -4.34 6.11
C PHE A 85 4.59 -4.91 4.95
N PHE A 86 4.96 -4.52 3.73
CA PHE A 86 4.25 -4.85 2.49
C PHE A 86 5.23 -4.97 1.31
N THR A 87 5.09 -6.01 0.48
CA THR A 87 5.92 -6.19 -0.73
C THR A 87 5.25 -5.69 -2.00
N GLY A 88 4.19 -4.89 -1.90
CA GLY A 88 3.44 -4.41 -3.06
C GLY A 88 2.29 -5.32 -3.47
N THR A 89 1.45 -4.81 -4.37
CA THR A 89 0.40 -5.61 -5.00
C THR A 89 0.97 -6.54 -6.06
N HIS A 90 0.11 -7.37 -6.62
CA HIS A 90 0.41 -8.19 -7.78
C HIS A 90 -0.89 -8.51 -8.51
N GLU A 91 -0.76 -9.08 -9.72
CA GLU A 91 -1.90 -9.38 -10.58
C GLU A 91 -2.95 -10.32 -9.95
N ASP A 92 -2.54 -11.18 -9.02
CA ASP A 92 -3.42 -12.12 -8.32
C ASP A 92 -4.09 -11.55 -7.07
N TYR A 93 -3.76 -10.32 -6.67
CA TYR A 93 -4.32 -9.73 -5.45
C TYR A 93 -5.85 -9.71 -5.46
N HIS A 94 -6.47 -10.23 -4.40
CA HIS A 94 -7.93 -10.43 -4.27
C HIS A 94 -8.56 -11.33 -5.36
N LYS A 95 -7.78 -12.23 -5.98
CA LYS A 95 -8.27 -13.20 -6.97
C LYS A 95 -8.05 -14.63 -6.48
N PRO A 96 -8.82 -15.61 -7.01
CA PRO A 96 -8.65 -17.02 -6.66
C PRO A 96 -7.27 -17.61 -6.97
N GLY A 97 -6.45 -16.93 -7.78
CA GLY A 97 -5.10 -17.37 -8.13
C GLY A 97 -4.01 -16.88 -7.19
N ASP A 98 -4.35 -16.26 -6.05
CA ASP A 98 -3.38 -15.89 -5.02
C ASP A 98 -2.95 -17.11 -4.21
N ASP A 99 -2.13 -17.95 -4.87
CA ASP A 99 -1.77 -19.29 -4.41
C ASP A 99 -0.29 -19.40 -4.00
N ALA A 100 -0.02 -20.38 -3.14
CA ALA A 100 1.26 -20.54 -2.43
C ALA A 100 2.46 -20.80 -3.34
N GLU A 101 2.27 -21.39 -4.51
CA GLU A 101 3.34 -21.68 -5.48
C GLU A 101 3.94 -20.42 -6.10
N LYS A 102 3.25 -19.28 -6.00
CA LYS A 102 3.70 -18.02 -6.59
C LYS A 102 4.47 -17.15 -5.57
N LEU A 103 4.59 -17.60 -4.33
CA LEU A 103 5.34 -16.92 -3.27
C LEU A 103 6.85 -17.00 -3.52
N ASN A 104 7.55 -15.90 -3.26
CA ASN A 104 9.00 -15.86 -3.17
C ASN A 104 9.44 -16.22 -1.73
N TYR A 105 9.64 -17.52 -1.46
CA TYR A 105 10.01 -17.99 -0.13
C TYR A 105 11.40 -17.50 0.35
N GLU A 106 12.35 -17.31 -0.57
CA GLU A 106 13.66 -16.74 -0.23
C GLU A 106 13.50 -15.27 0.19
N GLY A 107 12.73 -14.50 -0.56
CA GLY A 107 12.39 -13.12 -0.20
C GLY A 107 11.61 -13.01 1.12
N MET A 108 10.69 -13.94 1.40
CA MET A 108 10.01 -14.01 2.70
C MET A 108 10.99 -14.22 3.85
N LEU A 109 12.02 -15.04 3.67
CA LEU A 109 13.05 -15.26 4.68
C LEU A 109 13.89 -13.99 4.89
N GLU A 110 14.20 -13.26 3.84
CA GLU A 110 14.89 -11.96 3.94
C GLU A 110 14.06 -10.94 4.72
N VAL A 111 12.78 -10.78 4.38
CA VAL A 111 11.86 -9.90 5.12
C VAL A 111 11.73 -10.33 6.57
N ALA A 112 11.58 -11.63 6.85
CA ALA A 112 11.48 -12.14 8.21
C ALA A 112 12.72 -11.83 9.05
N ARG A 113 13.93 -12.02 8.49
CA ARG A 113 15.18 -11.72 9.19
C ARG A 113 15.41 -10.21 9.37
N PHE A 114 14.98 -9.39 8.40
CA PHE A 114 14.99 -7.94 8.56
C PHE A 114 14.11 -7.51 9.74
N ILE A 115 12.89 -8.03 9.82
CA ILE A 115 11.96 -7.72 10.92
C ILE A 115 12.50 -8.25 12.25
N GLU A 116 13.11 -9.44 12.27
CA GLU A 116 13.78 -9.98 13.46
C GLU A 116 14.92 -9.07 13.94
N SER A 117 15.76 -8.57 13.04
CA SER A 117 16.83 -7.61 13.36
C SER A 117 16.25 -6.33 13.96
N LEU A 118 15.21 -5.76 13.34
CA LEU A 118 14.54 -4.57 13.87
C LEU A 118 13.99 -4.79 15.28
N VAL A 119 13.28 -5.90 15.50
CA VAL A 119 12.73 -6.24 16.83
C VAL A 119 13.84 -6.43 17.86
N THR A 120 14.95 -7.03 17.45
CA THR A 120 16.14 -7.21 18.31
C THR A 120 16.74 -5.86 18.68
N ASP A 121 16.95 -4.97 17.71
CA ASP A 121 17.52 -3.63 17.94
C ASP A 121 16.61 -2.75 18.81
N LEU A 122 15.29 -2.94 18.71
CA LEU A 122 14.31 -2.26 19.55
C LEU A 122 14.16 -2.86 20.96
N SER A 123 14.72 -4.05 21.22
CA SER A 123 14.50 -4.77 22.50
C SER A 123 15.04 -4.01 23.70
N ASP A 124 16.12 -3.23 23.53
CA ASP A 124 16.76 -2.45 24.59
C ASP A 124 16.18 -1.02 24.74
N ASN A 125 15.26 -0.61 23.85
CA ASN A 125 14.73 0.76 23.80
C ASN A 125 13.62 1.03 24.83
N GLY A 126 13.28 0.05 25.67
CA GLY A 126 12.19 0.18 26.63
C GLY A 126 10.85 0.42 25.94
N LYS A 127 9.94 1.17 26.57
CA LYS A 127 8.64 1.51 25.97
C LYS A 127 8.80 2.62 24.92
N LEU A 128 8.47 2.32 23.67
CA LEU A 128 8.54 3.26 22.57
C LEU A 128 7.51 4.38 22.74
N ALA A 129 7.90 5.60 22.39
CA ALA A 129 7.00 6.74 22.39
C ALA A 129 6.02 6.64 21.22
N PHE A 130 4.75 6.96 21.46
CA PHE A 130 3.75 7.14 20.40
C PHE A 130 3.75 8.58 19.90
N THR A 131 3.65 8.73 18.59
CA THR A 131 3.46 10.01 17.91
C THR A 131 2.19 9.93 17.07
N LYS A 132 1.25 10.86 17.32
CA LYS A 132 0.10 11.01 16.43
C LYS A 132 0.56 11.64 15.12
N THR A 133 0.28 10.96 14.02
CA THR A 133 0.68 11.41 12.68
C THR A 133 -0.28 12.48 12.17
N LYS A 134 0.19 13.36 11.28
CA LYS A 134 -0.72 14.27 10.58
C LYS A 134 -1.62 13.41 9.71
N GLU A 135 -2.92 13.45 9.99
CA GLU A 135 -3.90 12.82 9.12
C GLU A 135 -3.84 13.51 7.76
N ASP A 136 -3.70 12.73 6.68
CA ASP A 136 -4.16 13.19 5.38
C ASP A 136 -5.68 13.33 5.48
N THR A 137 -6.11 14.51 5.93
CA THR A 137 -7.53 14.87 6.13
C THR A 137 -8.34 14.92 4.83
N ALA A 138 -7.71 14.62 3.69
CA ALA A 138 -8.40 14.38 2.44
C ALA A 138 -9.25 13.10 2.57
N ALA A 139 -10.52 13.28 2.91
CA ALA A 139 -11.49 12.20 2.93
C ALA A 139 -11.40 11.40 1.62
N THR A 140 -11.18 10.09 1.73
CA THR A 140 -11.10 9.20 0.57
C THR A 140 -12.32 9.40 -0.32
N PRO A 141 -12.16 9.83 -1.58
CA PRO A 141 -13.28 10.09 -2.46
C PRO A 141 -14.14 8.84 -2.62
N ARG A 142 -15.46 8.97 -2.43
CA ARG A 142 -16.40 7.89 -2.77
C ARG A 142 -16.61 7.88 -4.28
N PHE A 143 -16.43 6.73 -4.90
CA PHE A 143 -16.69 6.52 -6.33
C PHE A 143 -17.58 5.29 -6.54
N THR A 144 -18.37 5.30 -7.62
CA THR A 144 -19.33 4.24 -7.96
C THR A 144 -18.90 3.40 -9.16
N VAL A 145 -17.77 3.76 -9.78
CA VAL A 145 -17.22 3.08 -10.96
C VAL A 145 -15.82 2.55 -10.68
N THR A 146 -15.33 1.66 -11.55
CA THR A 146 -13.96 1.15 -11.48
C THR A 146 -13.34 1.16 -12.85
N LEU A 147 -12.05 1.47 -12.93
CA LEU A 147 -11.28 1.27 -14.14
C LEU A 147 -10.95 -0.23 -14.35
N GLY A 148 -11.02 -1.06 -13.30
CA GLY A 148 -10.71 -2.49 -13.36
C GLY A 148 -9.21 -2.81 -13.34
N VAL A 149 -8.41 -1.94 -12.72
CA VAL A 149 -6.96 -2.09 -12.59
C VAL A 149 -6.59 -2.41 -11.14
N VAL A 150 -5.44 -3.06 -10.98
CA VAL A 150 -4.72 -3.18 -9.71
C VAL A 150 -3.64 -2.09 -9.74
N PRO A 151 -3.74 -1.06 -8.89
CA PRO A 151 -2.72 -0.04 -8.80
C PRO A 151 -1.44 -0.57 -8.20
N ASP A 152 -0.30 -0.12 -8.72
CA ASP A 152 1.00 -0.32 -8.09
C ASP A 152 1.20 0.72 -6.97
N TYR A 153 1.00 0.29 -5.73
CA TYR A 153 1.21 1.15 -4.55
C TYR A 153 2.68 1.43 -4.24
N MET A 154 3.60 0.70 -4.87
CA MET A 154 5.04 0.91 -4.71
C MET A 154 5.58 1.94 -5.70
N TYR A 155 4.81 2.35 -6.71
CA TYR A 155 5.26 3.36 -7.66
C TYR A 155 5.40 4.75 -7.03
N ASP A 156 6.58 5.35 -7.18
CA ASP A 156 6.96 6.66 -6.61
C ASP A 156 7.06 7.77 -7.67
N GLY A 157 6.79 7.46 -8.94
CA GLY A 157 6.75 8.44 -10.02
C GLY A 157 5.43 9.21 -10.09
N LYS A 158 5.39 10.22 -10.97
CA LYS A 158 4.18 11.01 -11.21
C LYS A 158 3.11 10.15 -11.90
N GLY A 159 1.93 10.04 -11.28
CA GLY A 159 0.77 9.33 -11.80
C GLY A 159 0.39 8.12 -10.97
N MET A 160 -0.39 7.21 -11.57
CA MET A 160 -0.74 5.91 -10.98
C MET A 160 -0.36 4.79 -11.94
N ARG A 161 0.67 4.02 -11.60
CA ARG A 161 1.12 2.88 -12.40
C ARG A 161 0.16 1.70 -12.23
N ILE A 162 -0.21 1.08 -13.35
CA ILE A 162 -1.04 -0.11 -13.39
C ILE A 162 -0.13 -1.33 -13.22
N ASP A 163 -0.35 -2.07 -12.13
CA ASP A 163 0.34 -3.34 -11.87
C ASP A 163 -0.37 -4.52 -12.55
N GLY A 164 -1.71 -4.49 -12.50
CA GLY A 164 -2.53 -5.55 -13.06
C GLY A 164 -3.82 -5.04 -13.70
N ILE A 165 -4.38 -5.84 -14.60
CA ILE A 165 -5.67 -5.57 -15.25
C ILE A 165 -6.62 -6.73 -15.01
N THR A 166 -7.88 -6.40 -14.77
CA THR A 166 -8.97 -7.38 -14.69
C THR A 166 -9.62 -7.53 -16.06
N GLU A 167 -9.61 -8.74 -16.60
CA GLU A 167 -10.22 -9.04 -17.90
C GLU A 167 -11.71 -8.68 -17.92
N GLY A 168 -12.16 -8.13 -19.05
CA GLY A 168 -13.57 -7.74 -19.25
C GLY A 168 -14.00 -6.47 -18.52
N LYS A 169 -13.10 -5.79 -17.80
CA LYS A 169 -13.35 -4.48 -17.16
C LYS A 169 -12.93 -3.30 -18.08
N PRO A 170 -13.31 -2.05 -17.76
CA PRO A 170 -13.10 -0.89 -18.64
C PRO A 170 -11.66 -0.73 -19.15
N ALA A 171 -10.63 -0.87 -18.30
CA ALA A 171 -9.23 -0.80 -18.70
C ALA A 171 -8.84 -1.85 -19.76
N SER A 172 -9.28 -3.10 -19.55
CA SER A 172 -9.00 -4.21 -20.46
C SER A 172 -9.65 -3.96 -21.82
N GLN A 173 -10.90 -3.50 -21.83
CA GLN A 173 -11.64 -3.19 -23.07
C GLN A 173 -11.04 -1.99 -23.81
N ALA A 174 -10.48 -1.03 -23.07
CA ALA A 174 -9.81 0.15 -23.61
C ALA A 174 -8.36 -0.12 -24.05
N GLY A 175 -7.85 -1.35 -23.90
CA GLY A 175 -6.50 -1.71 -24.34
C GLY A 175 -5.37 -1.13 -23.47
N LEU A 176 -5.67 -0.75 -22.23
CA LEU A 176 -4.65 -0.45 -21.23
C LEU A 176 -3.87 -1.73 -20.88
N LYS A 177 -2.65 -1.57 -20.37
CA LYS A 177 -1.72 -2.67 -20.08
C LYS A 177 -1.05 -2.51 -18.71
N PRO A 178 -0.64 -3.61 -18.05
CA PRO A 178 0.34 -3.54 -16.97
C PRO A 178 1.58 -2.73 -17.39
N GLY A 179 2.08 -1.90 -16.49
CA GLY A 179 3.18 -0.96 -16.73
C GLY A 179 2.76 0.42 -17.25
N ASP A 180 1.53 0.58 -17.74
CA ASP A 180 0.99 1.90 -18.09
C ASP A 180 0.89 2.79 -16.84
N VAL A 181 1.26 4.07 -16.96
CA VAL A 181 1.12 5.06 -15.87
C VAL A 181 -0.01 6.03 -16.20
N VAL A 182 -1.12 5.97 -15.47
CA VAL A 182 -2.24 6.90 -15.64
C VAL A 182 -1.82 8.29 -15.18
N VAL A 183 -1.82 9.24 -16.11
CA VAL A 183 -1.43 10.64 -15.86
C VAL A 183 -2.58 11.62 -16.04
N ARG A 184 -3.67 11.22 -16.71
CA ARG A 184 -4.88 12.03 -16.86
C ARG A 184 -6.12 11.17 -17.06
N MET A 185 -7.24 11.57 -16.47
CA MET A 185 -8.55 10.94 -16.68
C MET A 185 -9.60 12.05 -16.85
N GLY A 186 -10.11 12.19 -18.07
CA GLY A 186 -10.94 13.33 -18.47
C GLY A 186 -10.18 14.64 -18.32
N GLN A 187 -10.71 15.55 -17.50
CA GLN A 187 -10.10 16.85 -17.19
C GLN A 187 -9.22 16.82 -15.93
N VAL A 188 -9.11 15.68 -15.24
CA VAL A 188 -8.34 15.58 -14.00
C VAL A 188 -6.94 15.05 -14.29
N GLU A 189 -5.93 15.84 -13.94
CA GLU A 189 -4.55 15.36 -13.87
C GLU A 189 -4.39 14.38 -12.70
N VAL A 190 -3.75 13.25 -12.99
CA VAL A 190 -3.45 12.21 -12.01
C VAL A 190 -1.96 12.34 -11.69
N ASN A 191 -1.65 12.88 -10.51
CA ASN A 191 -0.28 13.03 -10.04
C ASN A 191 0.14 11.90 -9.08
N ASP A 192 -0.85 11.27 -8.45
CA ASP A 192 -0.68 10.22 -7.44
C ASP A 192 -1.97 9.38 -7.33
N MET A 193 -1.99 8.44 -6.38
CA MET A 193 -3.15 7.60 -6.08
C MET A 193 -4.40 8.42 -5.69
N MET A 194 -4.24 9.51 -4.93
CA MET A 194 -5.38 10.30 -4.46
C MET A 194 -6.00 11.09 -5.63
N GLY A 195 -5.18 11.61 -6.53
CA GLY A 195 -5.60 12.20 -7.81
C GLY A 195 -6.36 11.21 -8.68
N TYR A 196 -5.90 9.95 -8.75
CA TYR A 196 -6.60 8.87 -9.45
C TYR A 196 -7.98 8.57 -8.84
N MET A 197 -8.06 8.42 -7.52
CA MET A 197 -9.33 8.17 -6.81
C MET A 197 -10.30 9.35 -6.96
N LYS A 198 -9.79 10.58 -6.90
CA LYS A 198 -10.58 11.80 -7.14
C LYS A 198 -11.11 11.83 -8.56
N ALA A 199 -10.29 11.50 -9.56
CA ALA A 199 -10.74 11.44 -10.95
C ALA A 199 -11.88 10.42 -11.12
N LEU A 200 -11.72 9.20 -10.60
CA LEU A 200 -12.75 8.16 -10.65
C LEU A 200 -14.08 8.59 -10.00
N SER A 201 -14.03 9.38 -8.93
CA SER A 201 -15.24 9.85 -8.23
C SER A 201 -16.12 10.81 -9.05
N LEU A 202 -15.60 11.34 -10.16
CA LEU A 202 -16.35 12.23 -11.05
C LEU A 202 -17.20 11.47 -12.07
N PHE A 203 -17.01 10.15 -12.21
CA PHE A 203 -17.66 9.36 -13.24
C PHE A 203 -18.77 8.45 -12.71
N GLN A 204 -19.75 8.22 -13.58
CA GLN A 204 -20.88 7.31 -13.37
C GLN A 204 -20.87 6.19 -14.41
N LYS A 205 -21.55 5.09 -14.08
CA LYS A 205 -21.68 3.93 -14.97
C LYS A 205 -22.30 4.36 -16.31
N GLY A 206 -21.70 3.91 -17.41
CA GLY A 206 -22.07 4.22 -18.77
C GLY A 206 -21.45 5.52 -19.32
N GLN A 207 -20.73 6.30 -18.50
CA GLN A 207 -20.01 7.47 -19.00
C GLN A 207 -18.70 7.07 -19.66
N THR A 208 -18.37 7.79 -20.73
CA THR A 208 -17.15 7.60 -21.51
C THR A 208 -16.22 8.80 -21.31
N THR A 209 -14.93 8.54 -21.17
CA THR A 209 -13.89 9.58 -21.07
C THR A 209 -12.60 9.13 -21.72
N THR A 210 -11.76 10.08 -22.12
CA THR A 210 -10.37 9.82 -22.47
C THR A 210 -9.53 9.63 -21.20
N VAL A 211 -8.76 8.55 -21.16
CA VAL A 211 -7.69 8.32 -20.19
C VAL A 211 -6.37 8.43 -20.92
N VAL A 212 -5.42 9.19 -20.38
CA VAL A 212 -4.05 9.28 -20.90
C VAL A 212 -3.12 8.54 -19.97
N VAL A 213 -2.34 7.65 -20.57
CA VAL A 213 -1.32 6.89 -19.89
C VAL A 213 0.05 7.13 -20.52
N LEU A 214 1.12 7.02 -19.72
CA LEU A 214 2.47 6.88 -20.24
C LEU A 214 2.76 5.39 -20.42
N ARG A 215 3.06 4.98 -21.66
CA ARG A 215 3.46 3.62 -22.02
C ARG A 215 4.86 3.66 -22.61
N GLY A 216 5.84 3.14 -21.89
CA GLY A 216 7.24 3.23 -22.31
C GLY A 216 7.75 4.68 -22.44
N GLY A 217 7.13 5.62 -21.71
CA GLY A 217 7.46 7.05 -21.74
C GLY A 217 6.69 7.88 -22.78
N GLU A 218 5.92 7.24 -23.66
CA GLU A 218 5.08 7.94 -24.64
C GLU A 218 3.63 8.06 -24.14
N GLU A 219 2.99 9.19 -24.43
CA GLU A 219 1.57 9.37 -24.14
C GLU A 219 0.71 8.54 -25.09
N VAL A 220 -0.18 7.74 -24.49
CA VAL A 220 -1.19 6.95 -25.18
C VAL A 220 -2.55 7.37 -24.64
N GLU A 221 -3.43 7.81 -25.54
CA GLU A 221 -4.83 8.08 -25.20
C GLU A 221 -5.66 6.81 -25.41
N SER A 222 -6.60 6.56 -24.50
CA SER A 222 -7.54 5.44 -24.58
C SER A 222 -8.93 5.91 -24.17
N GLU A 223 -9.93 5.57 -24.97
CA GLU A 223 -11.32 5.85 -24.65
C GLU A 223 -11.85 4.77 -23.71
N VAL A 224 -12.29 5.17 -22.52
CA VAL A 224 -12.75 4.27 -21.45
C VAL A 224 -14.21 4.56 -21.17
N THR A 225 -15.03 3.49 -21.15
CA THR A 225 -16.43 3.55 -20.71
C THR A 225 -16.60 2.77 -19.41
N PHE A 226 -17.16 3.41 -18.38
CA PHE A 226 -17.28 2.88 -17.01
C PHE A 226 -18.52 2.02 -16.74
#